data_AF-A0A6A0II77-F1
#
_entry.id   AF-A0A6A0II77-F1
#
_cell.length_a   1.000
_cell.length_b   1.000
_cell.length_c   1.000
_cell.angle_alpha   90.00
_cell.angle_beta   90.00
_cell.angle_gamma   90.00
#
_symmetry.space_group_name_H-M   'P 1'
#
loop_
_entity.id
_entity.type
_entity.pdbx_description
1 polymer ?
#
loop_
_entity_poly.entity_id
_entity_poly.type
_entity_poly.pdbx_seq_one_letter_code
_entity_poly.pdbx_strand_id
1 'polypeptide(L)'
;MAWMEPTEQGPQAFAHLSATLSISGEKVPLEISVPAGPVPRTAILPALGVLADSVAGAATHQAAARGETVSCRAGCGACCRQLVPIAPTEARALAALVEALPLERRDAVTRRFDEIRARLAAAGLLEELSAPERVDEEGRRRMAPAYFALKEPCPFLVEESCSIHAERPLSCREYLVTSPAEACGSAVPGSVKKLRLAGSVWAALARAEAPRGATRATWVPLSLALSWAASHPAEEEPRPGTTLFEDVVRSLLREPG
;
A
#
# COMPACT_ATOMS: atom_id res chain seq x y z
N MET A 1 -18.86 21.87 39.29
CA MET A 1 -19.16 20.48 38.95
C MET A 1 -19.99 20.48 37.68
N ALA A 2 -19.37 20.23 36.53
CA ALA A 2 -20.05 19.96 35.28
C ALA A 2 -19.36 18.72 34.70
N TRP A 3 -19.99 17.57 34.94
CA TRP A 3 -19.57 16.30 34.39
C TRP A 3 -19.94 16.33 32.91
N MET A 4 -18.94 16.32 32.03
CA MET A 4 -19.15 15.96 30.63
C MET A 4 -19.34 14.45 30.60
N GLU A 5 -20.51 14.02 30.13
CA GLU A 5 -20.86 12.63 29.89
C GLU A 5 -19.88 12.00 28.88
N PRO A 6 -19.53 10.71 29.04
CA PRO A 6 -18.80 10.00 28.01
C PRO A 6 -19.69 9.87 26.78
N THR A 7 -19.23 10.35 25.62
CA THR A 7 -19.87 10.08 24.35
C THR A 7 -19.78 8.57 24.09
N GLU A 8 -20.90 7.87 24.22
CA GLU A 8 -21.06 6.48 23.79
C GLU A 8 -20.82 6.38 22.28
N GLN A 9 -19.59 6.08 21.87
CA GLN A 9 -19.37 5.37 20.62
C GLN A 9 -19.75 3.92 20.88
N GLY A 10 -21.00 3.55 20.58
CA GLY A 10 -21.47 2.17 20.68
C GLY A 10 -20.52 1.21 19.94
N PRO A 11 -20.45 -0.08 20.32
CA PRO A 11 -19.53 -1.03 19.71
C PRO A 11 -19.79 -1.09 18.21
N GLN A 12 -18.80 -0.68 17.42
CA GLN A 12 -18.89 -0.74 15.96
C GLN A 12 -19.16 -2.18 15.56
N ALA A 13 -20.33 -2.46 14.98
CA ALA A 13 -20.66 -3.82 14.54
C ALA A 13 -19.72 -4.23 13.40
N PHE A 14 -19.15 -5.43 13.49
CA PHE A 14 -18.32 -6.03 12.45
C PHE A 14 -19.10 -7.15 11.74
N ALA A 15 -18.97 -7.20 10.42
CA ALA A 15 -19.33 -8.37 9.63
C ALA A 15 -18.11 -9.30 9.58
N HIS A 16 -18.30 -10.56 9.99
CA HIS A 16 -17.29 -11.59 9.91
C HIS A 16 -17.54 -12.46 8.68
N LEU A 17 -16.55 -12.56 7.80
CA LEU A 17 -16.60 -13.38 6.59
C LEU A 17 -15.55 -14.49 6.69
N SER A 18 -16.00 -15.73 6.61
CA SER A 18 -15.18 -16.91 6.40
C SER A 18 -15.55 -17.52 5.05
N ALA A 19 -14.60 -17.51 4.11
CA ALA A 19 -14.83 -17.97 2.75
C ALA A 19 -13.53 -18.43 2.07
N THR A 20 -13.65 -19.08 0.92
CA THR A 20 -12.54 -19.28 -0.01
C THR A 20 -12.85 -18.51 -1.28
N LEU A 21 -12.06 -17.48 -1.58
CA LEU A 21 -12.18 -16.75 -2.84
C LEU A 21 -11.43 -17.51 -3.94
N SER A 22 -12.01 -17.53 -5.14
CA SER A 22 -11.32 -17.98 -6.35
C SER A 22 -10.84 -16.75 -7.10
N ILE A 23 -9.52 -16.53 -7.14
CA ILE A 23 -8.89 -15.39 -7.83
C ILE A 23 -8.07 -15.98 -8.98
N SER A 24 -8.48 -15.72 -10.23
CA SER A 24 -7.83 -16.30 -11.42
C SER A 24 -7.64 -17.83 -11.35
N GLY A 25 -8.62 -18.53 -10.78
CA GLY A 25 -8.61 -19.99 -10.60
C GLY A 25 -7.86 -20.49 -9.35
N GLU A 26 -7.16 -19.62 -8.63
CA GLU A 26 -6.45 -19.96 -7.40
C GLU A 26 -7.36 -19.77 -6.19
N LYS A 27 -7.36 -20.76 -5.29
CA LYS A 27 -8.16 -20.75 -4.06
C LYS A 27 -7.41 -20.01 -2.95
N VAL A 28 -7.99 -18.92 -2.47
CA VAL A 28 -7.45 -18.09 -1.39
C VAL A 28 -8.38 -18.18 -0.18
N PRO A 29 -7.96 -18.85 0.91
CA PRO A 29 -8.75 -18.91 2.14
C PRO A 29 -8.72 -17.55 2.84
N LEU A 30 -9.88 -17.14 3.36
CA LEU A 30 -10.11 -15.83 3.95
C LEU A 30 -10.95 -15.94 5.20
N GLU A 31 -10.42 -15.39 6.29
CA GLU A 31 -11.13 -15.08 7.51
C GLU A 31 -10.91 -13.61 7.81
N ILE A 32 -11.97 -12.80 7.71
CA ILE A 32 -11.85 -11.35 7.72
C ILE A 32 -13.00 -10.71 8.48
N SER A 33 -12.69 -9.62 9.18
CA SER A 33 -13.68 -8.79 9.86
C SER A 33 -13.70 -7.42 9.20
N VAL A 34 -14.89 -6.96 8.82
CA VAL A 34 -15.08 -5.68 8.14
C VAL A 34 -16.11 -4.85 8.92
N PRO A 35 -15.89 -3.54 9.13
CA PRO A 35 -16.91 -2.69 9.74
C PRO A 35 -18.24 -2.77 8.96
N ALA A 36 -19.35 -3.04 9.65
CA ALA A 36 -20.66 -3.15 9.02
C ALA A 36 -21.32 -1.78 8.79
N GLY A 37 -21.10 -0.84 9.70
CA GLY A 37 -21.69 0.50 9.65
C GLY A 37 -20.94 1.49 8.74
N PRO A 38 -21.47 2.72 8.59
CA PRO A 38 -20.81 3.79 7.86
C PRO A 38 -19.44 4.14 8.45
N VAL A 39 -18.40 4.07 7.62
CA VAL A 39 -17.02 4.34 8.01
C VAL A 39 -16.28 5.12 6.93
N PRO A 40 -15.23 5.87 7.27
CA PRO A 40 -14.27 6.34 6.28
C PRO A 40 -13.60 5.14 5.59
N ARG A 41 -13.19 5.32 4.34
CA ARG A 41 -12.52 4.25 3.58
C ARG A 41 -11.24 3.74 4.22
N THR A 42 -10.52 4.58 4.97
CA THR A 42 -9.34 4.17 5.73
C THR A 42 -9.63 3.04 6.74
N ALA A 43 -10.88 2.93 7.24
CA ALA A 43 -11.26 1.92 8.22
C ALA A 43 -11.30 0.49 7.65
N ILE A 44 -11.32 0.30 6.33
CA ILE A 44 -11.28 -1.04 5.72
C ILE A 44 -9.85 -1.50 5.40
N LEU A 45 -8.82 -0.65 5.55
CA LEU A 45 -7.44 -1.04 5.27
C LEU A 45 -6.94 -2.26 6.06
N PRO A 46 -7.28 -2.46 7.35
CA PRO A 46 -6.91 -3.69 8.06
C PRO A 46 -7.46 -4.95 7.39
N ALA A 47 -8.73 -4.90 6.94
CA ALA A 47 -9.35 -5.99 6.19
C ALA A 47 -8.63 -6.22 4.85
N LEU A 48 -8.33 -5.16 4.10
CA LEU A 48 -7.56 -5.28 2.85
C LEU A 48 -6.14 -5.82 3.07
N GLY A 49 -5.51 -5.49 4.20
CA GLY A 49 -4.23 -6.05 4.63
C GLY A 49 -4.30 -7.56 4.81
N VAL A 50 -5.33 -8.05 5.52
CA VAL A 50 -5.58 -9.50 5.67
C VAL A 50 -5.80 -10.17 4.30
N LEU A 51 -6.58 -9.55 3.41
CA LEU A 51 -6.80 -10.08 2.06
C LEU A 51 -5.49 -10.15 1.26
N ALA A 52 -4.65 -9.11 1.31
CA ALA A 52 -3.35 -9.10 0.64
C ALA A 52 -2.40 -10.16 1.22
N ASP A 53 -2.37 -10.32 2.55
CA ASP A 53 -1.57 -11.34 3.21
C ASP A 53 -2.05 -12.76 2.85
N SER A 54 -3.37 -13.00 2.73
CA SER A 54 -3.92 -14.27 2.23
C SER A 54 -3.53 -14.57 0.77
N VAL A 55 -3.58 -13.57 -0.12
CA VAL A 55 -3.16 -13.72 -1.52
C VAL A 55 -1.67 -14.02 -1.62
N ALA A 56 -0.83 -13.26 -0.89
CA ALA A 56 0.60 -13.49 -0.82
C ALA A 56 0.95 -14.84 -0.19
N GLY A 57 0.21 -15.27 0.83
CA GLY A 57 0.35 -16.55 1.49
C GLY A 57 0.05 -17.73 0.56
N ALA A 58 -1.04 -17.66 -0.21
CA ALA A 58 -1.37 -18.67 -1.21
C ALA A 58 -0.26 -18.81 -2.27
N ALA A 59 0.24 -17.69 -2.79
CA ALA A 59 1.35 -17.69 -3.75
C ALA A 59 2.65 -18.25 -3.14
N THR A 60 2.92 -17.94 -1.87
CA THR A 60 4.11 -18.44 -1.14
C THR A 60 4.03 -19.95 -0.96
N HIS A 61 2.86 -20.47 -0.59
CA HIS A 61 2.64 -21.91 -0.47
C HIS A 61 2.85 -22.62 -1.82
N GLN A 62 2.35 -22.05 -2.93
CA GLN A 62 2.58 -22.61 -4.26
C GLN A 62 4.05 -22.57 -4.69
N ALA A 63 4.78 -21.50 -4.37
CA ALA A 63 6.22 -21.43 -4.61
C ALA A 63 6.98 -22.50 -3.84
N ALA A 64 6.65 -22.69 -2.55
CA ALA A 64 7.22 -23.77 -1.74
C ALA A 64 6.95 -25.16 -2.35
N ALA A 65 5.74 -25.40 -2.87
CA ALA A 65 5.40 -26.64 -3.57
C ALA A 65 6.22 -26.87 -4.86
N ARG A 66 6.78 -25.81 -5.46
CA ARG A 66 7.72 -25.88 -6.59
C ARG A 66 9.20 -25.93 -6.16
N GLY A 67 9.48 -25.98 -4.86
CA GLY A 67 10.85 -25.94 -4.32
C GLY A 67 11.49 -24.55 -4.32
N GLU A 68 10.70 -23.49 -4.53
CA GLU A 68 11.16 -22.11 -4.42
C GLU A 68 10.99 -21.61 -2.98
N THR A 69 11.88 -20.74 -2.51
CA THR A 69 11.81 -20.13 -1.17
C THR A 69 11.75 -18.61 -1.30
N VAL A 70 10.87 -17.97 -0.51
CA VAL A 70 10.80 -16.51 -0.43
C VAL A 70 12.03 -15.98 0.32
N SER A 71 12.71 -15.00 -0.28
CA SER A 71 13.94 -14.42 0.28
C SER A 71 13.69 -13.26 1.25
N CYS A 72 12.47 -12.71 1.25
CA CYS A 72 12.08 -11.59 2.09
C CYS A 72 12.10 -11.99 3.57
N ARG A 73 12.79 -11.21 4.40
CA ARG A 73 12.89 -11.39 5.86
C ARG A 73 13.08 -10.04 6.55
N ALA A 74 12.87 -9.99 7.87
CA ALA A 74 13.25 -8.83 8.67
C ALA A 74 14.74 -8.48 8.44
N GLY A 75 15.06 -7.18 8.34
CA GLY A 75 16.41 -6.70 8.01
C GLY A 75 16.81 -6.77 6.53
N CYS A 76 15.90 -7.15 5.62
CA CYS A 76 16.19 -7.21 4.17
C CYS A 76 16.36 -5.81 3.54
N GLY A 77 15.45 -4.86 3.82
CA GLY A 77 15.48 -3.46 3.39
C GLY A 77 15.66 -3.13 1.90
N ALA A 78 15.97 -4.09 1.03
CA ALA A 78 16.47 -3.85 -0.32
C ALA A 78 15.39 -3.24 -1.24
N CYS A 79 14.14 -3.67 -1.12
CA CYS A 79 13.02 -3.09 -1.86
C CYS A 79 12.57 -1.73 -1.31
N CYS A 80 12.97 -1.35 -0.08
CA CYS A 80 12.58 -0.08 0.54
C CYS A 80 13.27 1.15 -0.06
N ARG A 81 13.97 0.99 -1.18
CA ARG A 81 14.55 2.07 -2.01
C ARG A 81 13.92 2.15 -3.41
N GLN A 82 12.84 1.41 -3.63
CA GLN A 82 12.07 1.44 -4.87
C GLN A 82 10.97 2.50 -4.80
N LEU A 83 10.50 2.93 -5.97
CA LEU A 83 9.31 3.78 -6.07
C LEU A 83 8.07 2.94 -5.70
N VAL A 84 7.58 3.10 -4.49
CA VAL A 84 6.42 2.37 -3.97
C VAL A 84 5.13 3.15 -4.30
N PRO A 85 4.25 2.61 -5.16
CA PRO A 85 2.93 3.19 -5.36
C PRO A 85 2.00 2.79 -4.21
N ILE A 86 1.19 3.72 -3.72
CA ILE A 86 0.14 3.47 -2.73
C ILE A 86 -1.17 4.09 -3.21
N ALA A 87 -2.30 3.60 -2.71
CA ALA A 87 -3.60 4.21 -2.99
C ALA A 87 -3.77 5.54 -2.23
N PRO A 88 -4.57 6.49 -2.74
CA PRO A 88 -4.98 7.71 -2.00
C PRO A 88 -5.42 7.44 -0.55
N THR A 89 -6.19 6.38 -0.32
CA THR A 89 -6.61 6.00 1.04
C THR A 89 -5.47 5.55 1.94
N GLU A 90 -4.48 4.84 1.39
CA GLU A 90 -3.27 4.47 2.14
C GLU A 90 -2.45 5.72 2.48
N ALA A 91 -2.35 6.70 1.57
CA ALA A 91 -1.65 7.95 1.85
C ALA A 91 -2.26 8.72 3.03
N ARG A 92 -3.60 8.80 3.08
CA ARG A 92 -4.34 9.40 4.22
C ARG A 92 -4.12 8.62 5.52
N ALA A 93 -4.15 7.30 5.46
CA ALA A 93 -3.91 6.45 6.63
C ALA A 93 -2.47 6.57 7.15
N LEU A 94 -1.47 6.66 6.26
CA LEU A 94 -0.08 6.89 6.65
C LEU A 94 0.12 8.27 7.28
N ALA A 95 -0.56 9.30 6.77
CA ALA A 95 -0.52 10.62 7.39
C ALA A 95 -1.11 10.61 8.81
N ALA A 96 -2.27 9.97 9.00
CA ALA A 96 -2.86 9.78 10.32
C ALA A 96 -1.98 8.94 11.25
N LEU A 97 -1.33 7.89 10.72
CA LEU A 97 -0.39 7.06 11.48
C LEU A 97 0.79 7.89 11.99
N VAL A 98 1.42 8.70 11.13
CA VAL A 98 2.54 9.57 11.51
C VAL A 98 2.08 10.59 12.55
N GLU A 99 0.91 11.19 12.37
CA GLU A 99 0.32 12.14 13.30
C GLU A 99 -0.09 11.50 14.65
N ALA A 100 -0.24 10.19 14.73
CA ALA A 100 -0.48 9.48 15.98
C ALA A 100 0.81 9.05 16.70
N LEU A 101 1.99 9.17 16.06
CA LEU A 101 3.26 8.79 16.68
C LEU A 101 3.63 9.71 17.84
N PRO A 102 4.40 9.21 18.83
CA PRO A 102 5.08 10.05 19.82
C PRO A 102 5.90 11.14 19.13
N LEU A 103 5.93 12.35 19.72
CA LEU A 103 6.51 13.55 19.11
C LEU A 103 7.90 13.31 18.51
N GLU A 104 8.82 12.72 19.27
CA GLU A 104 10.19 12.45 18.78
C GLU A 104 10.22 11.55 17.53
N ARG A 105 9.37 10.51 17.50
CA ARG A 105 9.26 9.60 16.35
C ARG A 105 8.58 10.27 15.17
N ARG A 106 7.55 11.07 15.44
CA ARG A 106 6.85 11.87 14.42
C ARG A 106 7.81 12.82 13.73
N ASP A 107 8.55 13.62 14.50
CA ASP A 107 9.51 14.59 13.98
C ASP A 107 10.59 13.91 13.14
N ALA A 108 11.11 12.77 13.61
CA ALA A 108 12.11 12.01 12.87
C ALA A 108 11.58 11.48 11.53
N VAL A 109 10.33 10.98 11.48
CA VAL A 109 9.71 10.49 10.25
C VAL A 109 9.37 11.65 9.31
N THR A 110 8.75 12.71 9.80
CA THR A 110 8.42 13.92 9.02
C THR A 110 9.66 14.53 8.38
N ARG A 111 10.76 14.65 9.13
CA ARG A 111 12.05 15.12 8.59
C ARG A 111 12.55 14.26 7.42
N ARG A 112 12.43 12.93 7.51
CA ARG A 112 12.82 12.03 6.40
C ARG A 112 11.96 12.25 5.16
N PHE A 113 10.65 12.48 5.33
CA PHE A 113 9.75 12.85 4.22
C PHE A 113 10.20 14.16 3.55
N ASP A 114 10.50 15.19 4.35
CA ASP A 114 10.96 16.48 3.83
C ASP A 114 12.31 16.38 3.10
N GLU A 115 13.25 15.62 3.66
CA GLU A 115 14.55 15.35 3.03
C GLU A 115 14.40 14.63 1.69
N ILE A 116 13.58 13.58 1.62
CA ILE A 116 13.32 12.85 0.38
C ILE A 116 12.67 13.79 -0.65
N ARG A 117 11.68 14.59 -0.25
CA ARG A 117 11.04 15.55 -1.15
C ARG A 117 12.04 16.57 -1.71
N ALA A 118 12.96 17.08 -0.89
CA ALA A 118 14.02 17.97 -1.33
C ALA A 118 14.96 17.29 -2.34
N ARG A 119 15.32 16.02 -2.11
CA ARG A 119 16.17 15.25 -3.05
C ARG A 119 15.45 14.94 -4.37
N LEU A 120 14.15 14.63 -4.33
CA LEU A 120 13.33 14.46 -5.53
C LEU A 120 13.25 15.76 -6.34
N ALA A 121 13.16 16.92 -5.68
CA ALA A 121 13.19 18.21 -6.35
C ALA A 121 14.55 18.46 -7.02
N ALA A 122 15.65 18.24 -6.30
CA ALA A 122 17.00 18.40 -6.83
C ALA A 122 17.30 17.45 -8.02
N ALA A 123 16.68 16.27 -8.04
CA ALA A 123 16.77 15.31 -9.13
C ALA A 123 15.80 15.59 -10.31
N GLY A 124 14.96 16.64 -10.22
CA GLY A 124 13.97 16.96 -11.24
C GLY A 124 12.79 15.97 -11.34
N LEU A 125 12.57 15.15 -10.31
CA LEU A 125 11.50 14.13 -10.29
C LEU A 125 10.23 14.57 -9.55
N LEU A 126 10.32 15.60 -8.72
CA LEU A 126 9.21 15.97 -7.82
C LEU A 126 7.93 16.35 -8.57
N GLU A 127 8.02 17.10 -9.67
CA GLU A 127 6.86 17.56 -10.42
C GLU A 127 6.08 16.37 -11.03
N GLU A 128 6.77 15.50 -11.76
CA GLU A 128 6.18 14.28 -12.34
C GLU A 128 5.58 13.36 -11.27
N LEU A 129 6.27 13.19 -10.13
CA LEU A 129 5.81 12.34 -9.03
C LEU A 129 4.65 12.93 -8.24
N SER A 130 4.48 14.26 -8.22
CA SER A 130 3.38 14.92 -7.50
C SER A 130 2.06 14.87 -8.27
N ALA A 131 2.10 14.65 -9.59
CA ALA A 131 0.93 14.56 -10.46
C ALA A 131 1.08 13.43 -11.49
N PRO A 132 1.23 12.16 -11.04
CA PRO A 132 1.55 11.04 -11.92
C PRO A 132 0.48 10.76 -12.98
N GLU A 133 -0.76 11.23 -12.77
CA GLU A 133 -1.85 11.14 -13.72
C GLU A 133 -1.66 12.03 -14.96
N ARG A 134 -0.82 13.07 -14.87
CA ARG A 134 -0.51 14.02 -15.95
C ARG A 134 0.70 13.61 -16.78
N VAL A 135 1.45 12.62 -16.32
CA VAL A 135 2.66 12.14 -16.97
C VAL A 135 2.31 11.27 -18.16
N ASP A 136 2.98 11.51 -19.29
CA ASP A 136 2.83 10.68 -20.47
C ASP A 136 3.44 9.27 -20.28
N GLU A 137 3.33 8.44 -21.31
CA GLU A 137 3.84 7.08 -21.23
C GLU A 137 5.36 7.00 -21.12
N GLU A 138 6.09 7.97 -21.69
CA GLU A 138 7.54 7.98 -21.65
C GLU A 138 8.05 8.37 -20.25
N GLY A 139 7.52 9.46 -19.69
CA GLY A 139 7.80 9.89 -18.32
C GLY A 139 7.49 8.77 -17.33
N ARG A 140 6.33 8.11 -17.45
CA ARG A 140 5.97 6.98 -16.59
C ARG A 140 7.01 5.84 -16.63
N ARG A 141 7.57 5.53 -17.80
CA ARG A 141 8.63 4.52 -17.92
C ARG A 141 9.94 4.96 -17.27
N ARG A 142 10.23 6.27 -17.25
CA ARG A 142 11.46 6.84 -16.67
C ARG A 142 11.40 7.00 -15.15
N MET A 143 10.22 7.28 -14.58
CA MET A 143 10.05 7.61 -13.16
C MET A 143 10.63 6.55 -12.22
N ALA A 144 10.28 5.27 -12.41
CA ALA A 144 10.73 4.21 -11.51
C ALA A 144 12.25 3.97 -11.56
N PRO A 145 12.89 3.83 -12.74
CA PRO A 145 14.35 3.76 -12.83
C PRO A 145 15.05 5.01 -12.27
N ALA A 146 14.54 6.21 -12.56
CA ALA A 146 15.15 7.45 -12.09
C ALA A 146 15.08 7.58 -10.56
N TYR A 147 13.92 7.27 -9.96
CA TYR A 147 13.77 7.21 -8.50
C TYR A 147 14.73 6.18 -7.89
N PHE A 148 14.80 4.99 -8.48
CA PHE A 148 15.64 3.90 -7.99
C PHE A 148 17.15 4.23 -8.02
N ALA A 149 17.57 5.05 -8.98
CA ALA A 149 18.96 5.51 -9.09
C ALA A 149 19.37 6.41 -7.90
N LEU A 150 18.42 7.11 -7.26
CA LEU A 150 18.71 7.94 -6.09
C LEU A 150 19.04 7.12 -4.85
N LYS A 151 18.65 5.83 -4.81
CA LYS A 151 18.82 4.94 -3.64
C LYS A 151 18.24 5.50 -2.34
N GLU A 152 17.24 6.38 -2.45
CA GLU A 152 16.57 6.99 -1.31
C GLU A 152 15.84 5.94 -0.48
N PRO A 153 16.16 5.80 0.82
CA PRO A 153 15.42 4.90 1.69
C PRO A 153 14.01 5.42 1.92
N CYS A 154 13.06 4.49 2.05
CA CYS A 154 11.70 4.78 2.52
C CYS A 154 11.75 5.54 3.86
N PRO A 155 10.89 6.55 4.08
CA PRO A 155 10.86 7.31 5.34
C PRO A 155 10.71 6.43 6.60
N PHE A 156 10.07 5.27 6.44
CA PHE A 156 9.82 4.30 7.51
C PHE A 156 10.90 3.22 7.66
N LEU A 157 11.96 3.24 6.85
CA LEU A 157 13.07 2.30 6.97
C LEU A 157 13.96 2.69 8.15
N VAL A 158 14.12 1.79 9.11
CA VAL A 158 15.00 1.94 10.28
C VAL A 158 15.79 0.65 10.42
N GLU A 159 17.12 0.73 10.38
CA GLU A 159 18.00 -0.44 10.51
C GLU A 159 17.63 -1.57 9.52
N GLU A 160 17.42 -1.21 8.25
CA GLU A 160 16.98 -2.11 7.17
C GLU A 160 15.66 -2.87 7.45
N SER A 161 14.88 -2.39 8.42
CA SER A 161 13.58 -2.94 8.82
C SER A 161 12.47 -1.90 8.71
N CYS A 162 11.27 -2.34 8.32
CA CYS A 162 10.12 -1.46 8.21
C CYS A 162 9.56 -1.15 9.61
N SER A 163 9.65 0.12 10.04
CA SER A 163 9.14 0.56 11.35
C SER A 163 7.61 0.57 11.46
N ILE A 164 6.91 0.38 10.35
CA ILE A 164 5.44 0.29 10.24
C ILE A 164 5.01 -1.05 9.61
N HIS A 165 5.75 -2.13 9.89
CA HIS A 165 5.55 -3.40 9.18
C HIS A 165 4.10 -3.92 9.25
N ALA A 166 3.40 -3.68 10.36
CA ALA A 166 2.00 -4.07 10.54
C ALA A 166 1.02 -3.21 9.73
N GLU A 167 1.39 -1.97 9.41
CA GLU A 167 0.61 -0.99 8.63
C GLU A 167 1.17 -0.81 7.21
N ARG A 168 2.16 -1.63 6.81
CA ARG A 168 2.84 -1.48 5.52
C ARG A 168 1.81 -1.53 4.38
N PRO A 169 2.01 -0.72 3.33
CA PRO A 169 1.07 -0.65 2.20
C PRO A 169 0.85 -2.00 1.52
N LEU A 170 -0.30 -2.14 0.85
CA LEU A 170 -0.69 -3.33 0.11
C LEU A 170 0.36 -3.72 -0.94
N SER A 171 0.91 -2.74 -1.68
CA SER A 171 1.98 -2.99 -2.66
C SER A 171 3.23 -3.59 -2.01
N CYS A 172 3.56 -3.19 -0.79
CA CYS A 172 4.69 -3.75 -0.03
C CYS A 172 4.38 -5.16 0.49
N ARG A 173 3.14 -5.47 0.88
CA ARG A 173 2.71 -6.83 1.30
C ARG A 173 2.78 -7.82 0.15
N GLU A 174 2.43 -7.34 -1.04
CA GLU A 174 2.37 -8.11 -2.28
C GLU A 174 3.73 -8.26 -2.96
N TYR A 175 4.75 -7.53 -2.51
CA TYR A 175 6.09 -7.60 -3.07
C TYR A 175 6.93 -8.67 -2.37
N LEU A 176 6.88 -9.90 -2.92
CA LEU A 176 7.72 -11.03 -2.49
C LEU A 176 8.58 -11.52 -3.64
N VAL A 177 9.77 -12.02 -3.33
CA VAL A 177 10.73 -12.51 -4.34
C VAL A 177 11.34 -13.84 -3.94
N THR A 178 11.69 -14.65 -4.95
CA THR A 178 12.41 -15.93 -4.79
C THR A 178 13.85 -15.88 -5.31
N SER A 179 14.26 -14.75 -5.90
CA SER A 179 15.67 -14.40 -6.14
C SER A 179 16.35 -14.01 -4.83
N PRO A 180 17.70 -14.00 -4.73
CA PRO A 180 18.40 -13.41 -3.59
C PRO A 180 17.86 -12.01 -3.25
N ALA A 181 17.71 -11.71 -1.96
CA ALA A 181 17.08 -10.47 -1.49
C ALA A 181 17.82 -9.22 -1.97
N GLU A 182 19.14 -9.30 -2.06
CA GLU A 182 20.05 -8.25 -2.51
C GLU A 182 19.77 -7.83 -3.96
N ALA A 183 19.20 -8.73 -4.78
CA ALA A 183 18.82 -8.42 -6.15
C ALA A 183 17.76 -7.31 -6.22
N CYS A 184 16.92 -7.14 -5.20
CA CYS A 184 15.95 -6.04 -5.13
C CYS A 184 16.60 -4.65 -5.08
N GLY A 185 17.89 -4.58 -4.72
CA GLY A 185 18.71 -3.37 -4.74
C GLY A 185 19.47 -3.16 -6.06
N SER A 186 19.39 -4.11 -7.00
CA SER A 186 20.07 -4.07 -8.30
C SER A 186 19.21 -3.46 -9.41
N ALA A 187 19.85 -2.71 -10.31
CA ALA A 187 19.20 -2.18 -11.52
C ALA A 187 19.25 -3.17 -12.70
N VAL A 188 19.91 -4.33 -12.53
CA VAL A 188 20.08 -5.31 -13.60
C VAL A 188 18.72 -5.90 -13.98
N PRO A 189 18.25 -5.75 -15.24
CA PRO A 189 17.00 -6.32 -15.69
C PRO A 189 16.95 -7.83 -15.47
N GLY A 190 15.83 -8.35 -14.98
CA GLY A 190 15.62 -9.78 -14.75
C GLY A 190 16.35 -10.37 -13.52
N SER A 191 17.12 -9.56 -12.77
CA SER A 191 17.77 -10.03 -11.54
C SER A 191 16.78 -10.38 -10.42
N VAL A 192 15.60 -9.75 -10.43
CA VAL A 192 14.54 -9.97 -9.44
C VAL A 192 13.50 -10.96 -9.97
N LYS A 193 13.33 -12.08 -9.27
CA LYS A 193 12.27 -13.06 -9.52
C LYS A 193 11.12 -12.79 -8.55
N LYS A 194 10.16 -11.96 -8.97
CA LYS A 194 8.95 -11.69 -8.18
C LYS A 194 8.05 -12.91 -8.12
N LEU A 195 7.44 -13.12 -6.97
CA LEU A 195 6.41 -14.12 -6.79
C LEU A 195 5.17 -13.75 -7.61
N ARG A 196 4.64 -14.69 -8.39
CA ARG A 196 3.40 -14.49 -9.14
C ARG A 196 2.22 -14.61 -8.18
N LEU A 197 1.45 -13.52 -8.04
CA LEU A 197 0.20 -13.52 -7.28
C LEU A 197 -0.99 -13.82 -8.19
N ALA A 198 -2.03 -14.42 -7.63
CA ALA A 198 -3.31 -14.63 -8.31
C ALA A 198 -4.01 -13.31 -8.71
N GLY A 199 -3.77 -12.26 -7.93
CA GLY A 199 -4.28 -10.91 -8.16
C GLY A 199 -3.55 -9.90 -7.28
N SER A 200 -3.82 -8.61 -7.48
CA SER A 200 -3.28 -7.53 -6.65
C SER A 200 -4.40 -6.73 -6.00
N VAL A 201 -4.47 -6.79 -4.68
CA VAL A 201 -5.36 -6.03 -3.81
C VAL A 201 -5.00 -4.55 -3.86
N TRP A 202 -3.71 -4.21 -3.95
CA TRP A 202 -3.27 -2.85 -4.26
C TRP A 202 -3.97 -2.35 -5.54
N ALA A 203 -3.94 -3.15 -6.60
CA ALA A 203 -4.47 -2.73 -7.90
C ALA A 203 -5.99 -2.63 -7.88
N ALA A 204 -6.62 -3.54 -7.16
CA ALA A 204 -8.05 -3.53 -6.94
C ALA A 204 -8.49 -2.25 -6.21
N LEU A 205 -7.80 -1.87 -5.14
CA LEU A 205 -8.06 -0.65 -4.37
C LEU A 205 -7.83 0.60 -5.21
N ALA A 206 -6.68 0.71 -5.87
CA ALA A 206 -6.34 1.86 -6.72
C ALA A 206 -7.35 2.06 -7.86
N ARG A 207 -7.89 0.97 -8.43
CA ARG A 207 -9.00 1.03 -9.40
C ARG A 207 -10.34 1.41 -8.77
N ALA A 208 -10.64 0.91 -7.57
CA ALA A 208 -11.88 1.22 -6.85
C ALA A 208 -11.93 2.68 -6.35
N GLU A 209 -10.78 3.36 -6.30
CA GLU A 209 -10.65 4.79 -5.96
C GLU A 209 -10.51 5.69 -7.19
N ALA A 210 -10.26 5.11 -8.37
CA ALA A 210 -10.14 5.89 -9.59
C ALA A 210 -11.48 6.57 -9.93
N PRO A 211 -11.46 7.82 -10.44
CA PRO A 211 -12.66 8.48 -10.93
C PRO A 211 -13.41 7.63 -11.96
N ARG A 212 -14.75 7.74 -12.00
CA ARG A 212 -15.55 7.02 -12.99
C ARG A 212 -15.10 7.40 -14.40
N GLY A 213 -14.85 6.40 -15.24
CA GLY A 213 -14.38 6.59 -16.61
C GLY A 213 -12.86 6.83 -16.73
N ALA A 214 -12.12 6.85 -15.63
CA ALA A 214 -10.67 6.90 -15.68
C ALA A 214 -10.13 5.63 -16.37
N THR A 215 -9.23 5.85 -17.34
CA THR A 215 -8.54 4.76 -18.05
C THR A 215 -7.35 4.21 -17.26
N ARG A 216 -6.99 4.85 -16.14
CA ARG A 216 -5.83 4.53 -15.31
C ARG A 216 -6.19 4.59 -13.83
N ALA A 217 -5.53 3.75 -13.04
CA ALA A 217 -5.66 3.75 -11.59
C ALA A 217 -4.97 4.98 -10.98
N THR A 218 -5.57 5.53 -9.92
CA THR A 218 -4.99 6.63 -9.15
C THR A 218 -3.99 6.07 -8.14
N TRP A 219 -2.81 6.68 -8.04
CA TRP A 219 -1.78 6.27 -7.10
C TRP A 219 -0.97 7.48 -6.63
N VAL A 220 -0.35 7.33 -5.46
CA VAL A 220 0.52 8.32 -4.82
C VAL A 220 1.87 7.65 -4.57
N PRO A 221 3.02 8.31 -4.83
CA PRO A 221 4.30 7.81 -4.35
C PRO A 221 4.33 7.81 -2.82
N LEU A 222 4.71 6.69 -2.19
CA LEU A 222 4.78 6.61 -0.73
C LEU A 222 5.63 7.75 -0.13
N SER A 223 6.72 8.13 -0.79
CA SER A 223 7.61 9.21 -0.37
C SER A 223 6.98 10.60 -0.37
N LEU A 224 5.80 10.78 -0.98
CA LEU A 224 5.05 12.04 -1.02
C LEU A 224 3.73 11.96 -0.23
N ALA A 225 3.47 10.86 0.48
CA ALA A 225 2.19 10.58 1.14
C ALA A 225 1.72 11.70 2.08
N LEU A 226 2.61 12.25 2.91
CA LEU A 226 2.25 13.31 3.87
C LEU A 226 1.85 14.62 3.18
N SER A 227 2.68 15.10 2.25
CA SER A 227 2.38 16.32 1.49
C SER A 227 1.14 16.17 0.60
N TRP A 228 0.94 14.97 0.05
CA TRP A 228 -0.25 14.68 -0.74
C TRP A 228 -1.50 14.71 0.13
N ALA A 229 -1.50 14.02 1.27
CA ALA A 229 -2.65 13.99 2.18
C ALA A 229 -3.01 15.38 2.73
N ALA A 230 -2.00 16.23 3.02
CA ALA A 230 -2.22 17.61 3.47
C ALA A 230 -2.92 18.49 2.43
N SER A 231 -2.76 18.21 1.14
CA SER A 231 -3.39 18.94 0.03
C SER A 231 -4.67 18.27 -0.51
N HIS A 232 -4.99 17.07 -0.04
CA HIS A 232 -6.13 16.26 -0.48
C HIS A 232 -6.91 15.72 0.74
N PRO A 233 -7.62 16.59 1.48
CA PRO A 233 -8.40 16.17 2.63
C PRO A 233 -9.46 15.12 2.25
N ALA A 234 -9.89 14.32 3.23
CA ALA A 234 -10.95 13.35 3.01
C ALA A 234 -12.30 14.07 2.85
N GLU A 235 -12.81 14.12 1.62
CA GLU A 235 -14.15 14.67 1.31
C GLU A 235 -15.20 13.58 1.09
N GLU A 236 -14.82 12.30 1.16
CA GLU A 236 -15.74 11.17 0.91
C GLU A 236 -16.69 10.96 2.09
N GLU A 237 -18.00 10.90 1.79
CA GLU A 237 -19.02 10.52 2.77
C GLU A 237 -18.78 9.09 3.29
N PRO A 238 -18.91 8.86 4.61
CA PRO A 238 -18.84 7.52 5.17
C PRO A 238 -19.84 6.56 4.52
N ARG A 239 -19.38 5.37 4.15
CA ARG A 239 -20.19 4.29 3.56
C ARG A 239 -20.05 3.02 4.39
N PRO A 240 -21.03 2.10 4.34
CA PRO A 240 -20.88 0.80 5.00
C PRO A 240 -19.56 0.13 4.61
N GLY A 241 -18.76 -0.27 5.61
CA GLY A 241 -17.43 -0.85 5.36
C GLY A 241 -17.50 -2.12 4.52
N THR A 242 -18.57 -2.91 4.67
CA THR A 242 -18.86 -4.07 3.81
C THR A 242 -18.97 -3.68 2.33
N THR A 243 -19.70 -2.60 2.01
CA THR A 243 -19.83 -2.13 0.63
C THR A 243 -18.50 -1.62 0.08
N LEU A 244 -17.70 -0.90 0.88
CA LEU A 244 -16.38 -0.45 0.48
C LEU A 244 -15.43 -1.63 0.20
N PHE A 245 -15.47 -2.66 1.05
CA PHE A 245 -14.68 -3.88 0.86
C PHE A 245 -15.13 -4.67 -0.37
N GLU A 246 -16.45 -4.82 -0.58
CA GLU A 246 -17.03 -5.47 -1.76
C GLU A 246 -16.64 -4.77 -3.07
N ASP A 247 -16.57 -3.44 -3.09
CA ASP A 247 -16.12 -2.68 -4.26
C ASP A 247 -14.67 -3.07 -4.64
N VAL A 248 -13.80 -3.26 -3.65
CA VAL A 248 -12.42 -3.73 -3.88
C VAL A 248 -12.39 -5.19 -4.31
N VAL A 249 -13.12 -6.08 -3.65
CA VAL A 249 -13.19 -7.51 -4.03
C VAL A 249 -13.74 -7.66 -5.46
N ARG A 250 -14.78 -6.92 -5.83
CA ARG A 250 -15.30 -6.90 -7.20
C ARG A 250 -14.25 -6.42 -8.21
N SER A 251 -13.43 -5.43 -7.84
CA SER A 251 -12.31 -4.95 -8.66
C SER A 251 -11.17 -5.96 -8.77
N LEU A 252 -10.96 -6.79 -7.74
CA LEU A 252 -9.95 -7.85 -7.69
C LEU A 252 -10.34 -9.05 -8.56
N LEU A 253 -11.62 -9.42 -8.56
CA LEU A 253 -12.15 -10.57 -9.30
C LEU A 253 -12.39 -10.31 -10.79
N ARG A 254 -12.30 -9.05 -11.24
CA ARG A 254 -12.31 -8.74 -12.68
C ARG A 254 -11.04 -9.29 -13.31
N GLU A 255 -11.18 -10.10 -14.35
CA GLU A 255 -10.02 -10.54 -15.12
C GLU A 255 -9.27 -9.30 -15.65
N PRO A 256 -7.92 -9.28 -15.59
CA PRO A 256 -7.16 -8.28 -16.31
C PRO A 256 -7.44 -8.50 -17.80
N GLY A 257 -8.24 -7.61 -18.38
CA GLY A 257 -8.40 -7.51 -19.83
C GLY A 257 -7.10 -7.13 -20.53
#